data_AF-X1Q5A4-F1
#
_entry.id   AF-X1Q5A4-F1
#
_cell.length_a   1.000
_cell.length_b   1.000
_cell.length_c   1.000
_cell.angle_alpha   90.00
_cell.angle_beta   90.00
_cell.angle_gamma   90.00
#
_symmetry.space_group_name_H-M   'P 1'
#
loop_
_entity.id
_entity.type
_entity.pdbx_description
1 polymer ?
#
loop_
_entity_poly.entity_id
_entity_poly.type
_entity_poly.pdbx_seq_one_letter_code
_entity_poly.pdbx_strand_id
1 'polypeptide(L)'
;ADEFLILGDFEELLWSNFNILSTVKPYSYVTEKVRAIARERPVKIVLGNHDWNLGLFASLLEPAKIVSPFAEDGVYYTHGQEWDWVSLITGTPVDPIWWSVALPFVFPTQFFMWLALKVWAESMDLYHWGIAWIHEQAADYARESGNHTVILGHTHFPTAEIRGGINIYNIGNSMLHSVSAFLIKGRQLG
;
A
#
# COMPACT_ATOMS: atom_id res chain seq x y z
N ALA A 1 8.49 -10.02 17.30
CA ALA A 1 7.57 -10.27 16.18
C ALA A 1 8.24 -11.31 15.30
N ASP A 2 7.52 -12.37 14.97
CA ASP A 2 8.07 -13.51 14.21
C ASP A 2 8.25 -13.17 12.72
N GLU A 3 7.50 -12.18 12.23
CA GLU A 3 7.58 -11.62 10.88
C GLU A 3 7.42 -10.09 10.97
N PHE A 4 7.94 -9.38 9.97
CA PHE A 4 7.69 -7.95 9.77
C PHE A 4 7.08 -7.72 8.39
N LEU A 5 5.92 -7.05 8.36
CA LEU A 5 5.17 -6.76 7.13
C LEU A 5 5.22 -5.26 6.86
N ILE A 6 5.55 -4.90 5.62
CA ILE A 6 5.47 -3.53 5.11
C ILE A 6 4.37 -3.50 4.04
N LEU A 7 3.36 -2.65 4.23
CA LEU A 7 2.21 -2.52 3.34
C LEU A 7 2.30 -1.21 2.53
N GLY A 8 3.34 -1.12 1.71
CA GLY A 8 3.61 -0.04 0.76
C GLY A 8 3.99 1.30 1.38
N ASP A 9 4.31 2.24 0.49
CA ASP A 9 4.64 3.64 0.73
C ASP A 9 5.66 3.88 1.87
N PHE A 10 6.64 2.97 2.00
CA PHE A 10 7.75 3.19 2.95
C PHE A 10 8.85 4.07 2.36
N GLU A 11 8.82 4.28 1.03
CA GLU A 11 9.58 5.31 0.34
C GLU A 11 8.62 6.24 -0.42
N GLU A 12 8.77 7.55 -0.22
CA GLU A 12 7.98 8.58 -0.92
C GLU A 12 8.61 8.87 -2.29
N LEU A 13 8.41 7.99 -3.28
CA LEU A 13 9.08 8.08 -4.57
C LEU A 13 8.15 7.79 -5.75
N LEU A 14 7.50 8.84 -6.28
CA LEU A 14 6.78 8.71 -7.56
C LEU A 14 7.66 8.17 -8.71
N TRP A 15 8.99 8.39 -8.64
CA TRP A 15 10.00 7.84 -9.53
C TRP A 15 11.33 7.61 -8.78
N SER A 16 11.74 6.35 -8.61
CA SER A 16 13.09 5.97 -8.14
C SER A 16 13.88 5.25 -9.23
N ASN A 17 15.19 5.42 -9.15
CA ASN A 17 16.14 4.59 -9.87
C ASN A 17 17.17 4.06 -8.87
N PHE A 18 17.94 3.06 -9.31
CA PHE A 18 18.99 2.43 -8.52
C PHE A 18 19.91 3.44 -7.80
N ASN A 19 20.27 4.55 -8.44
CA ASN A 19 21.17 5.54 -7.85
C ASN A 19 20.54 6.25 -6.65
N ILE A 20 19.26 6.63 -6.74
CA ILE A 20 18.52 7.25 -5.63
C ILE A 20 18.49 6.29 -4.43
N LEU A 21 18.09 5.04 -4.67
CA LEU A 21 17.94 4.02 -3.64
C LEU A 21 19.26 3.65 -2.95
N SER A 22 20.39 3.79 -3.64
CA SER A 22 21.70 3.40 -3.10
C SER A 22 22.51 4.56 -2.52
N THR A 23 22.28 5.80 -2.96
CA THR A 23 23.17 6.93 -2.61
C THR A 23 22.46 8.10 -1.94
N VAL A 24 21.17 8.31 -2.19
CA VAL A 24 20.47 9.51 -1.74
C VAL A 24 19.76 9.24 -0.42
N LYS A 25 20.05 10.05 0.60
CA LYS A 25 19.28 10.05 1.85
C LYS A 25 17.96 10.84 1.63
N PRO A 26 16.82 10.39 2.20
CA PRO A 26 16.70 9.32 3.20
C PRO A 26 16.61 7.90 2.63
N TYR A 27 16.38 7.72 1.32
CA TYR A 27 16.07 6.43 0.68
C TYR A 27 17.12 5.35 0.92
N SER A 28 18.41 5.67 0.73
CA SER A 28 19.49 4.71 0.99
C SER A 28 19.58 4.27 2.46
N TYR A 29 19.21 5.15 3.39
CA TYR A 29 19.15 4.80 4.81
C TYR A 29 17.96 3.87 5.11
N VAL A 30 16.79 4.14 4.54
CA VAL A 30 15.59 3.31 4.72
C VAL A 30 15.80 1.93 4.11
N THR A 31 16.27 1.85 2.87
CA THR A 31 16.64 0.60 2.19
C THR A 31 17.62 -0.22 3.04
N GLU A 32 18.70 0.38 3.56
CA GLU A 32 19.64 -0.32 4.45
C GLU A 32 18.99 -0.83 5.75
N LYS A 33 18.07 -0.06 6.33
CA LYS A 33 17.35 -0.48 7.54
C LYS A 33 16.41 -1.65 7.28
N VAL A 34 15.68 -1.65 6.17
CA VAL A 34 14.83 -2.77 5.76
C VAL A 34 15.67 -4.04 5.60
N ARG A 35 16.81 -3.94 4.91
CA ARG A 35 17.74 -5.08 4.74
C ARG A 35 18.29 -5.57 6.07
N ALA A 36 18.65 -4.67 6.97
CA ALA A 36 19.16 -5.04 8.30
C ALA A 36 18.11 -5.82 9.10
N ILE A 37 16.84 -5.38 9.09
CA ILE A 37 15.73 -6.10 9.72
C ILE A 37 15.53 -7.47 9.06
N ALA A 38 15.58 -7.52 7.74
CA ALA A 38 15.40 -8.76 6.98
C ALA A 38 16.49 -9.81 7.23
N ARG A 39 17.70 -9.40 7.65
CA ARG A 39 18.76 -10.33 8.09
C ARG A 39 18.47 -10.96 9.45
N GLU A 40 17.62 -10.35 10.27
CA GLU A 40 17.28 -10.83 11.61
C GLU A 40 15.97 -11.64 11.64
N ARG A 41 15.02 -11.33 10.76
CA ARG A 41 13.71 -11.97 10.71
C ARG A 41 13.08 -11.90 9.31
N PRO A 42 12.10 -12.77 8.99
CA PRO A 42 11.33 -12.66 7.76
C PRO A 42 10.70 -11.27 7.57
N VAL A 43 10.88 -10.70 6.38
CA VAL A 43 10.26 -9.44 5.96
C VAL A 43 9.53 -9.69 4.64
N LYS A 44 8.23 -9.39 4.60
CA LYS A 44 7.46 -9.31 3.36
C LYS A 44 7.06 -7.86 3.11
N ILE A 45 7.13 -7.45 1.84
CA ILE A 45 6.82 -6.10 1.38
C ILE A 45 5.75 -6.22 0.30
N VAL A 46 4.56 -5.68 0.57
CA VAL A 46 3.58 -5.36 -0.47
C VAL A 46 3.90 -3.96 -0.95
N LEU A 47 4.08 -3.75 -2.25
CA LEU A 47 4.38 -2.42 -2.78
C LEU A 47 3.12 -1.55 -2.84
N GLY A 48 3.30 -0.26 -2.60
CA GLY A 48 2.30 0.79 -2.72
C GLY A 48 2.52 1.69 -3.92
N ASN A 49 1.75 2.78 -3.97
CA ASN A 49 1.67 3.60 -5.19
C ASN A 49 2.86 4.56 -5.29
N HIS A 50 3.55 4.81 -4.17
CA HIS A 50 4.76 5.63 -4.12
C HIS A 50 6.05 4.81 -4.16
N ASP A 51 6.00 3.47 -4.18
CA ASP A 51 7.20 2.64 -4.19
C ASP A 51 7.13 1.40 -5.12
N TRP A 52 6.14 1.34 -6.02
CA TRP A 52 5.93 0.25 -6.99
C TRP A 52 7.17 -0.10 -7.82
N ASN A 53 8.00 0.89 -8.15
CA ASN A 53 9.18 0.74 -8.98
C ASN A 53 10.35 0.07 -8.23
N LEU A 54 10.27 -0.09 -6.91
CA LEU A 54 11.20 -0.94 -6.14
C LEU A 54 11.17 -2.40 -6.62
N GLY A 55 10.04 -2.85 -7.21
CA GLY A 55 9.95 -4.15 -7.87
C GLY A 55 11.00 -4.34 -8.98
N LEU A 56 11.43 -3.26 -9.66
CA LEU A 56 12.47 -3.31 -10.69
C LEU A 56 13.88 -3.49 -10.12
N PHE A 57 14.05 -3.23 -8.82
CA PHE A 57 15.32 -3.28 -8.10
C PHE A 57 15.25 -4.16 -6.85
N ALA A 58 14.41 -5.21 -6.89
CA ALA A 58 14.13 -6.07 -5.74
C ALA A 58 15.39 -6.64 -5.06
N SER A 59 16.47 -6.87 -5.82
CA SER A 59 17.76 -7.33 -5.29
C SER A 59 18.40 -6.37 -4.27
N LEU A 60 18.05 -5.08 -4.31
CA LEU A 60 18.50 -4.12 -3.30
C LEU A 60 17.87 -4.37 -1.93
N LEU A 61 16.69 -4.98 -1.89
CA LEU A 61 15.96 -5.21 -0.64
C LEU A 61 16.26 -6.58 -0.03
N GLU A 62 16.99 -7.46 -0.74
CA GLU A 62 17.35 -8.77 -0.21
C GLU A 62 18.06 -8.68 1.15
N PRO A 63 17.67 -9.52 2.13
CA PRO A 63 16.81 -10.70 1.98
C PRO A 63 15.29 -10.47 2.16
N ALA A 64 14.81 -9.23 2.20
CA ALA A 64 13.37 -8.95 2.23
C ALA A 64 12.70 -9.45 0.93
N LYS A 65 11.45 -9.92 1.03
CA LYS A 65 10.70 -10.42 -0.12
C LYS A 65 9.62 -9.43 -0.52
N ILE A 66 9.67 -8.96 -1.76
CA ILE A 66 8.52 -8.30 -2.38
C ILE A 66 7.49 -9.37 -2.73
N VAL A 67 6.24 -9.18 -2.31
CA VAL A 67 5.13 -10.10 -2.54
C VAL A 67 3.91 -9.35 -3.07
N SER A 68 3.07 -10.05 -3.82
CA SER A 68 1.72 -9.57 -4.12
C SER A 68 0.87 -9.54 -2.83
N PRO A 69 -0.23 -8.76 -2.81
CA PRO A 69 -1.26 -8.88 -1.77
C PRO A 69 -1.64 -10.35 -1.54
N PHE A 70 -1.81 -10.73 -0.28
CA PHE A 70 -1.96 -12.14 0.09
C PHE A 70 -2.90 -12.32 1.28
N ALA A 71 -3.43 -13.52 1.44
CA ALA A 71 -4.22 -13.91 2.60
C ALA A 71 -3.49 -14.96 3.43
N GLU A 72 -3.54 -14.82 4.75
CA GLU A 72 -2.99 -15.80 5.71
C GLU A 72 -3.92 -15.86 6.92
N ASP A 73 -4.35 -17.06 7.31
CA ASP A 73 -5.26 -17.31 8.45
C ASP A 73 -6.54 -16.44 8.44
N GLY A 74 -7.15 -16.27 7.27
CA GLY A 74 -8.37 -15.47 7.11
C GLY A 74 -8.16 -13.95 7.18
N VAL A 75 -6.91 -13.49 7.17
CA VAL A 75 -6.52 -12.08 7.13
C VAL A 75 -5.94 -11.76 5.75
N TYR A 76 -6.56 -10.81 5.04
CA TYR A 76 -6.05 -10.28 3.78
C TYR A 76 -5.15 -9.08 4.02
N TYR A 77 -3.93 -9.11 3.49
CA TYR A 77 -2.92 -8.07 3.59
C TYR A 77 -2.73 -7.43 2.23
N THR A 78 -2.91 -6.12 2.16
CA THR A 78 -2.71 -5.35 0.94
C THR A 78 -2.21 -3.93 1.26
N HIS A 79 -1.81 -3.19 0.24
CA HIS A 79 -1.58 -1.75 0.37
C HIS A 79 -2.90 -0.98 0.34
N GLY A 80 -3.84 -1.32 -0.56
CA GLY A 80 -5.18 -0.71 -0.64
C GLY A 80 -5.39 0.26 -1.81
N GLN A 81 -4.33 0.59 -2.57
CA GLN A 81 -4.41 1.43 -3.78
C GLN A 81 -5.30 0.85 -4.88
N GLU A 82 -5.48 -0.47 -4.91
CA GLU A 82 -6.22 -1.16 -5.97
C GLU A 82 -7.71 -0.80 -5.97
N TRP A 83 -8.22 -0.28 -4.85
CA TRP A 83 -9.59 0.21 -4.71
C TRP A 83 -9.69 1.74 -4.75
N ASP A 84 -8.57 2.44 -4.92
CA ASP A 84 -8.56 3.88 -5.07
C ASP A 84 -8.96 4.24 -6.51
N TRP A 85 -10.24 4.60 -6.65
CA TRP A 85 -10.82 5.09 -7.90
C TRP A 85 -10.09 6.31 -8.46
N VAL A 86 -9.37 7.05 -7.61
CA VAL A 86 -8.63 8.23 -8.03
C VAL A 86 -7.35 7.84 -8.73
N SER A 87 -6.60 6.87 -8.20
CA SER A 87 -5.44 6.28 -8.89
C SER A 87 -5.79 5.80 -10.32
N LEU A 88 -7.04 5.38 -10.57
CA LEU A 88 -7.54 5.06 -11.92
C LEU A 88 -7.66 6.28 -12.84
N ILE A 89 -8.01 7.46 -12.30
CA ILE A 89 -8.27 8.70 -13.06
C ILE A 89 -6.99 9.55 -13.21
N THR A 90 -6.15 9.53 -12.17
CA THR A 90 -4.97 10.41 -12.06
C THR A 90 -3.73 9.84 -12.73
N GLY A 91 -3.76 8.55 -13.06
CA GLY A 91 -2.70 7.90 -13.82
C GLY A 91 -1.39 7.78 -13.05
N THR A 92 -1.43 7.72 -11.70
CA THR A 92 -0.34 7.11 -10.94
C THR A 92 -0.26 5.67 -11.45
N PRO A 93 0.81 5.23 -12.13
CA PRO A 93 0.81 4.00 -12.90
C PRO A 93 0.76 2.78 -11.98
N VAL A 94 -0.47 2.41 -11.62
CA VAL A 94 -0.85 1.13 -11.03
C VAL A 94 -0.42 0.06 -12.03
N ASP A 95 0.36 -0.93 -11.62
CA ASP A 95 0.69 -2.17 -12.33
C ASP A 95 0.56 -2.15 -13.89
N PRO A 96 1.67 -1.94 -14.63
CA PRO A 96 1.66 -1.99 -16.10
C PRO A 96 1.10 -3.29 -16.67
N ILE A 97 1.14 -4.40 -15.91
CA ILE A 97 0.71 -5.72 -16.36
C ILE A 97 -0.82 -5.79 -16.43
N TRP A 98 -1.54 -5.23 -15.46
CA TRP A 98 -3.01 -5.24 -15.46
C TRP A 98 -3.60 -4.32 -16.56
N TRP A 99 -3.03 -3.13 -16.78
CA TRP A 99 -3.53 -2.21 -17.81
C TRP A 99 -3.18 -2.59 -19.24
N SER A 100 -2.09 -3.34 -19.45
CA SER A 100 -1.78 -3.93 -20.76
C SER A 100 -2.88 -4.87 -21.26
N VAL A 101 -3.72 -5.36 -20.35
CA VAL A 101 -4.86 -6.23 -20.63
C VAL A 101 -6.18 -5.44 -20.69
N ALA A 102 -6.30 -4.33 -19.97
CA ALA A 102 -7.58 -3.63 -19.79
C ALA A 102 -7.84 -2.44 -20.75
N LEU A 103 -6.84 -1.64 -21.15
CA LEU A 103 -7.08 -0.42 -21.96
C LEU A 103 -5.92 -0.10 -22.93
N PRO A 104 -6.06 -0.36 -24.24
CA PRO A 104 -4.98 -0.18 -25.22
C PRO A 104 -4.74 1.28 -25.69
N PHE A 105 -5.35 2.29 -25.06
CA PHE A 105 -5.21 3.70 -25.46
C PHE A 105 -4.76 4.59 -24.30
N VAL A 106 -3.60 5.23 -24.46
CA VAL A 106 -3.03 6.22 -23.54
C VAL A 106 -3.96 7.43 -23.47
N PHE A 107 -4.70 7.54 -22.37
CA PHE A 107 -5.64 8.64 -22.08
C PHE A 107 -4.89 9.86 -21.53
N PRO A 108 -5.29 11.12 -21.82
CA PRO A 108 -4.61 12.32 -21.34
C PRO A 108 -4.96 12.60 -19.87
N THR A 109 -4.46 11.76 -18.96
CA THR A 109 -4.71 11.80 -17.51
C THR A 109 -4.27 13.12 -16.84
N GLN A 110 -3.34 13.84 -17.46
CA GLN A 110 -2.76 15.09 -16.93
C GLN A 110 -3.77 16.25 -16.84
N PHE A 111 -4.78 16.30 -17.72
CA PHE A 111 -5.81 17.37 -17.69
C PHE A 111 -6.86 17.12 -16.60
N PHE A 112 -7.27 15.88 -16.40
CA PHE A 112 -8.15 15.49 -15.30
C PHE A 112 -7.47 15.62 -13.95
N MET A 113 -6.16 15.35 -13.88
CA MET A 113 -5.32 15.61 -12.72
C MET A 113 -5.34 17.08 -12.29
N TRP A 114 -5.17 18.00 -13.24
CA TRP A 114 -5.21 19.44 -12.95
C TRP A 114 -6.59 19.89 -12.43
N LEU A 115 -7.67 19.35 -13.01
CA LEU A 115 -9.04 19.66 -12.58
C LEU A 115 -9.35 19.06 -11.19
N ALA A 116 -8.96 17.81 -10.97
CA ALA A 116 -9.11 17.11 -9.70
C ALA A 116 -8.33 17.81 -8.59
N LEU A 117 -7.06 18.18 -8.81
CA LEU A 117 -6.23 18.92 -7.85
C LEU A 117 -6.86 20.28 -7.45
N LYS A 118 -7.49 20.98 -8.39
CA LYS A 118 -8.20 22.24 -8.09
C LYS A 118 -9.47 22.05 -7.27
N VAL A 119 -10.21 20.96 -7.48
CA VAL A 119 -11.43 20.64 -6.72
C VAL A 119 -11.09 19.98 -5.36
N TRP A 120 -9.96 19.29 -5.28
CA TRP A 120 -9.45 18.57 -4.12
C TRP A 120 -8.83 19.45 -3.05
N ALA A 121 -8.14 20.52 -3.45
CA ALA A 121 -7.60 21.49 -2.50
C ALA A 121 -8.68 22.11 -1.59
N GLU A 122 -9.96 21.95 -1.95
CA GLU A 122 -11.10 22.55 -1.25
C GLU A 122 -12.10 21.56 -0.63
N SER A 123 -11.97 20.23 -0.81
CA SER A 123 -13.02 19.27 -0.38
C SER A 123 -12.53 18.08 0.45
N MET A 124 -12.34 18.31 1.76
CA MET A 124 -12.09 17.26 2.76
C MET A 124 -13.17 16.15 2.75
N ASP A 125 -14.40 16.49 2.35
CA ASP A 125 -15.51 15.53 2.21
C ASP A 125 -15.28 14.51 1.10
N LEU A 126 -14.66 14.91 -0.01
CA LEU A 126 -14.37 14.01 -1.13
C LEU A 126 -13.26 13.02 -0.77
N TYR A 127 -12.28 13.46 0.02
CA TYR A 127 -11.23 12.60 0.58
C TYR A 127 -11.81 11.55 1.52
N HIS A 128 -12.64 11.96 2.49
CA HIS A 128 -13.31 10.99 3.38
C HIS A 128 -14.24 10.03 2.63
N TRP A 129 -14.93 10.50 1.59
CA TRP A 129 -15.74 9.64 0.73
C TRP A 129 -14.88 8.60 0.00
N GLY A 130 -13.72 8.99 -0.52
CA GLY A 130 -12.75 8.06 -1.12
C GLY A 130 -12.26 6.99 -0.14
N ILE A 131 -11.97 7.37 1.10
CA ILE A 131 -11.59 6.42 2.16
C ILE A 131 -12.71 5.42 2.42
N ALA A 132 -13.95 5.91 2.59
CA ALA A 132 -15.09 5.05 2.84
C ALA A 132 -15.34 4.05 1.69
N TRP A 133 -15.14 4.50 0.46
CA TRP A 133 -15.21 3.66 -0.73
C TRP A 133 -14.14 2.55 -0.72
N ILE A 134 -12.88 2.90 -0.48
CA ILE A 134 -11.78 1.93 -0.39
C ILE A 134 -12.09 0.87 0.68
N HIS A 135 -12.55 1.28 1.86
CA HIS A 135 -12.91 0.36 2.93
C HIS A 135 -14.07 -0.56 2.55
N GLU A 136 -15.06 -0.05 1.81
CA GLU A 136 -16.18 -0.84 1.33
C GLU A 136 -15.73 -1.91 0.33
N GLN A 137 -14.93 -1.53 -0.67
CA GLN A 137 -14.38 -2.48 -1.63
C GLN A 137 -13.46 -3.52 -0.97
N ALA A 138 -12.66 -3.10 0.02
CA ALA A 138 -11.82 -4.01 0.80
C ALA A 138 -12.66 -5.05 1.58
N ALA A 139 -13.74 -4.61 2.24
CA ALA A 139 -14.65 -5.51 2.94
C ALA A 139 -15.36 -6.46 1.98
N ASP A 140 -15.81 -5.98 0.83
CA ASP A 140 -16.48 -6.81 -0.16
C ASP A 140 -15.55 -7.90 -0.70
N TYR A 141 -14.33 -7.51 -1.10
CA TYR A 141 -13.31 -8.45 -1.55
C TYR A 141 -12.98 -9.52 -0.51
N ALA A 142 -12.81 -9.11 0.75
CA ALA A 142 -12.51 -10.04 1.84
C ALA A 142 -13.64 -11.04 2.07
N ARG A 143 -14.89 -10.55 2.07
CA ARG A 143 -16.08 -11.39 2.24
C ARG A 143 -16.19 -12.42 1.11
N GLU A 144 -16.03 -11.98 -0.13
CA GLU A 144 -16.06 -12.86 -1.31
C GLU A 144 -14.93 -13.90 -1.31
N SER A 145 -13.77 -13.51 -0.79
CA SER A 145 -12.58 -14.37 -0.69
C SER A 145 -12.56 -15.27 0.56
N GLY A 146 -13.60 -15.21 1.41
CA GLY A 146 -13.69 -16.01 2.65
C GLY A 146 -12.80 -15.54 3.79
N ASN A 147 -12.27 -14.32 3.74
CA ASN A 147 -11.48 -13.69 4.79
C ASN A 147 -12.39 -12.98 5.80
N HIS A 148 -11.99 -12.96 7.07
CA HIS A 148 -12.71 -12.25 8.13
C HIS A 148 -12.09 -10.88 8.47
N THR A 149 -10.88 -10.61 7.98
CA THR A 149 -10.15 -9.38 8.26
C THR A 149 -9.40 -8.87 7.03
N VAL A 150 -9.31 -7.55 6.88
CA VAL A 150 -8.38 -6.86 5.98
C VAL A 150 -7.45 -5.96 6.78
N ILE A 151 -6.17 -5.99 6.44
CA ILE A 151 -5.17 -5.04 6.91
C ILE A 151 -4.60 -4.31 5.69
N LEU A 152 -4.76 -2.98 5.67
CA LEU A 152 -4.34 -2.13 4.56
C LEU A 152 -3.65 -0.84 5.03
N GLY A 153 -3.03 -0.12 4.10
CA GLY A 153 -2.45 1.21 4.31
C GLY A 153 -3.09 2.23 3.38
N HIS A 154 -2.27 2.89 2.55
CA HIS A 154 -2.64 3.80 1.44
C HIS A 154 -3.40 5.09 1.82
N THR A 155 -4.49 4.98 2.57
CA THR A 155 -5.39 6.10 2.87
C THR A 155 -4.83 7.13 3.84
N HIS A 156 -3.78 6.77 4.61
CA HIS A 156 -3.22 7.53 5.73
C HIS A 156 -4.18 7.76 6.91
N PHE A 157 -5.36 7.13 6.92
CA PHE A 157 -6.40 7.31 7.94
C PHE A 157 -6.45 6.10 8.90
N PRO A 158 -5.73 6.15 10.04
CA PRO A 158 -5.63 5.01 10.95
C PRO A 158 -7.00 4.64 11.51
N THR A 159 -7.45 3.42 11.25
CA THR A 159 -8.81 2.97 11.60
C THR A 159 -8.82 1.51 12.03
N ALA A 160 -9.68 1.20 12.99
CA ALA A 160 -10.12 -0.17 13.28
C ALA A 160 -11.65 -0.16 13.27
N GLU A 161 -12.28 -0.77 12.25
CA GLU A 161 -13.73 -0.79 12.08
C GLU A 161 -14.26 -2.16 11.64
N ILE A 162 -15.57 -2.36 11.76
CA ILE A 162 -16.26 -3.53 11.21
C ILE A 162 -17.20 -3.04 10.11
N ARG A 163 -17.05 -3.58 8.89
CA ARG A 163 -17.86 -3.23 7.74
C ARG A 163 -18.42 -4.49 7.08
N GLY A 164 -19.75 -4.61 7.06
CA GLY A 164 -20.44 -5.78 6.50
C GLY A 164 -19.91 -7.12 7.03
N GLY A 165 -19.60 -7.19 8.33
CA GLY A 165 -19.07 -8.38 9.00
C GLY A 165 -17.55 -8.59 8.89
N ILE A 166 -16.82 -7.72 8.17
CA ILE A 166 -15.36 -7.81 8.00
C ILE A 166 -14.66 -6.81 8.92
N ASN A 167 -13.61 -7.25 9.61
CA ASN A 167 -12.73 -6.36 10.37
C ASN A 167 -11.78 -5.63 9.42
N ILE A 168 -11.73 -4.31 9.48
CA ILE A 168 -10.79 -3.50 8.70
C ILE A 168 -9.81 -2.83 9.66
N TYR A 169 -8.52 -3.05 9.43
CA TYR A 169 -7.43 -2.34 10.09
C TYR A 169 -6.65 -1.54 9.06
N ASN A 170 -6.72 -0.23 9.16
CA ASN A 170 -6.03 0.68 8.27
C ASN A 170 -4.84 1.31 8.99
N ILE A 171 -3.64 1.17 8.43
CA ILE A 171 -2.41 1.69 8.98
C ILE A 171 -2.28 3.16 8.54
N GLY A 172 -2.16 4.06 9.52
CA GLY A 172 -1.90 5.49 9.26
C GLY A 172 -0.49 5.75 8.71
N ASN A 173 -0.26 6.95 8.21
CA ASN A 173 1.07 7.35 7.74
C ASN A 173 2.01 7.72 8.92
N SER A 174 3.28 7.33 8.82
CA SER A 174 4.35 7.68 9.76
C SER A 174 4.77 9.17 9.70
N MET A 175 4.31 9.92 8.69
CA MET A 175 4.60 11.35 8.49
C MET A 175 3.79 12.27 9.43
N LEU A 176 2.73 11.76 10.05
CA LEU A 176 1.86 12.52 10.97
C LEU A 176 2.11 12.09 12.42
N HIS A 177 3.11 12.70 13.06
CA HIS A 177 3.37 12.76 14.52
C HIS A 177 3.40 11.45 15.37
N SER A 178 3.08 10.28 14.80
CA SER A 178 3.06 8.97 15.46
C SER A 178 3.23 7.84 14.44
N VAL A 179 4.12 6.89 14.72
CA VAL A 179 4.26 5.66 13.92
C VAL A 179 3.03 4.79 14.17
N SER A 180 2.27 4.48 13.12
CA SER A 180 1.16 3.53 13.18
C SER A 180 1.67 2.13 12.84
N ALA A 181 1.45 1.17 13.73
CA ALA A 181 1.76 -0.23 13.50
C ALA A 181 0.76 -1.12 14.26
N PHE A 182 0.38 -2.24 13.66
CA PHE A 182 -0.42 -3.26 14.34
C PHE A 182 0.46 -4.43 14.78
N LEU A 183 0.28 -4.89 16.01
CA LEU A 183 0.85 -6.13 16.50
C LEU A 183 -0.23 -7.22 16.47
N ILE A 184 -0.09 -8.16 15.55
CA ILE A 184 -0.98 -9.32 15.48
C ILE A 184 -0.39 -10.41 16.39
N LYS A 185 -1.15 -10.83 17.40
CA LYS A 185 -0.78 -11.94 18.29
C LYS A 185 -1.59 -13.18 17.89
N GLY A 186 -0.92 -14.18 17.34
CA GLY A 186 -1.53 -15.47 17.02
C GLY A 186 -0.47 -16.58 16.97
N ARG A 187 -0.31 -17.32 18.08
CA ARG A 187 0.24 -18.69 18.11
C ARG A 187 -0.05 -19.32 19.48
N GLN A 188 -1.13 -20.09 19.58
CA GLN A 188 -1.07 -21.32 20.36
C GLN A 188 -0.69 -22.40 19.36
N LEU A 189 0.58 -22.81 19.40
CA LEU A 189 0.99 -24.08 18.81
C LEU A 189 0.34 -25.16 19.66
N GLY A 190 -0.74 -25.75 19.17
CA GLY A 190 -1.22 -27.05 19.63
C GLY A 190 -0.37 -28.16 19.05
#